data_AF-A0A945S9G4-F1
#
_entry.id   AF-A0A945S9G4-F1
#
_cell.length_a   1.000
_cell.length_b   1.000
_cell.length_c   1.000
_cell.angle_alpha   90.00
_cell.angle_beta   90.00
_cell.angle_gamma   90.00
#
_symmetry.space_group_name_H-M   'P 1'
#
loop_
_entity.id
_entity.type
_entity.pdbx_description
1 polymer ?
#
loop_
_entity_poly.entity_id
_entity_poly.type
_entity_poly.pdbx_seq_one_letter_code
_entity_poly.pdbx_strand_id
1 'polypeptide(L)'
;MPSDSVIDWRVHKAIVFESDDWGNCGTCPDRETLERVRRHPVVQADEERRSGFWRADSLEDTPQMTALFDVLERHHGGDSRSPVFTAFYPTCNPDYDAIRASGFTEYHDIPIDQGWSQGWASEGAIPMAHQGMRRGIWYPEFHARLHHSHPKAWLDILRGPHEENGIYRFLFDNHIFYYNRHLPEHDGMTIRDQLEWLSPAVAAFERTFGMSAACGVNSDAIPGTEEVYSLLGISVRCLRSVVLNSGKQVRPYGTNKPDGTMDGTNVMGTYNRFLDLVYLNRNAFFETSGTGPEGVDDSYQAIVNCWRRNEPAVTSTHRVHYCSLEPTLRQTGLAHLDELLGRFEEEHPDVVYLTSWEVAQLCRSGTSAARFGATWILRNYTDQPQAVAAGATTGVPAVDLRTGARIDPNEEAGTYLLPPGDYDVS
;
A
#
# COMPACT_ATOMS: atom_id res chain seq x y z
N MET A 1 16.67 -26.23 -3.27
CA MET A 1 17.30 -25.51 -4.40
C MET A 1 16.59 -24.17 -4.42
N PRO A 2 17.28 -23.01 -4.31
CA PRO A 2 16.59 -21.75 -4.59
C PRO A 2 16.08 -21.86 -6.02
N SER A 3 14.79 -21.66 -6.25
CA SER A 3 14.31 -21.51 -7.62
C SER A 3 15.06 -20.33 -8.21
N ASP A 4 15.81 -20.55 -9.29
CA ASP A 4 16.38 -19.45 -10.04
C ASP A 4 15.24 -18.47 -10.34
N SER A 5 15.39 -17.22 -9.88
CA SER A 5 14.41 -16.16 -10.14
C SER A 5 14.14 -16.13 -11.64
N VAL A 6 12.87 -16.15 -12.03
CA VAL A 6 12.46 -16.08 -13.45
C VAL A 6 12.99 -14.80 -14.11
N ILE A 7 13.26 -13.78 -13.30
CA ILE A 7 13.76 -12.47 -13.71
C ILE A 7 15.17 -12.21 -13.14
N ASP A 8 16.05 -11.64 -13.96
CA ASP A 8 17.29 -11.03 -13.50
C ASP A 8 17.07 -9.54 -13.19
N TRP A 9 16.77 -9.24 -11.93
CA TRP A 9 16.56 -7.89 -11.40
C TRP A 9 17.85 -7.04 -11.33
N ARG A 10 19.02 -7.63 -11.63
CA ARG A 10 20.24 -6.83 -11.86
C ARG A 10 20.21 -6.13 -13.22
N VAL A 11 19.46 -6.70 -14.17
CA VAL A 11 19.24 -6.16 -15.51
C VAL A 11 17.94 -5.36 -15.54
N HIS A 12 16.83 -5.96 -15.09
CA HIS A 12 15.54 -5.30 -14.98
C HIS A 12 15.40 -4.56 -13.65
N LYS A 13 16.20 -3.52 -13.42
CA LYS A 13 16.19 -2.77 -12.15
C LYS A 13 14.81 -2.16 -11.92
N ALA A 14 14.09 -2.65 -10.92
CA ALA A 14 12.74 -2.18 -10.61
C ALA A 14 12.66 -1.53 -9.24
N ILE A 15 11.90 -0.44 -9.16
CA ILE A 15 11.47 0.20 -7.91
C ILE A 15 9.95 0.13 -7.83
N VAL A 16 9.44 -0.33 -6.70
CA VAL A 16 8.03 -0.25 -6.31
C VAL A 16 7.94 0.66 -5.11
N PHE A 17 7.06 1.66 -5.15
CA PHE A 17 6.70 2.45 -3.98
C PHE A 17 5.40 1.91 -3.39
N GLU A 18 5.48 1.22 -2.26
CA GLU A 18 4.33 0.81 -1.45
C GLU A 18 4.06 1.90 -0.42
N SER A 19 2.95 2.63 -0.59
CA SER A 19 2.60 3.76 0.26
C SER A 19 1.32 3.49 1.06
N ASP A 20 1.41 3.52 2.39
CA ASP A 20 0.31 3.13 3.27
C ASP A 20 -0.53 4.32 3.77
N ASP A 21 -1.72 3.97 4.31
CA ASP A 21 -2.65 4.83 5.07
C ASP A 21 -3.48 5.84 4.26
N TRP A 22 -3.64 5.64 2.95
CA TRP A 22 -4.45 6.53 2.12
C TRP A 22 -5.94 6.41 2.43
N GLY A 23 -6.67 7.51 2.58
CA GLY A 23 -8.07 7.53 3.04
C GLY A 23 -8.28 7.25 4.53
N ASN A 24 -7.21 7.08 5.31
CA ASN A 24 -7.31 6.83 6.75
C ASN A 24 -7.68 8.11 7.53
N CYS A 25 -8.62 8.00 8.46
CA CYS A 25 -9.03 9.06 9.40
C CYS A 25 -8.59 8.71 10.84
N GLY A 26 -7.41 8.10 10.99
CA GLY A 26 -6.97 7.49 12.25
C GLY A 26 -6.40 8.45 13.28
N THR A 27 -5.83 9.57 12.84
CA THR A 27 -5.00 10.48 13.63
C THR A 27 -5.73 11.80 13.92
N CYS A 28 -5.15 12.96 13.64
CA CYS A 28 -5.79 14.24 13.93
C CYS A 28 -6.51 14.80 12.68
N PRO A 29 -7.80 15.17 12.79
CA PRO A 29 -8.56 15.72 11.66
C PRO A 29 -8.06 17.10 11.22
N ASP A 30 -7.53 17.90 12.15
CA ASP A 30 -7.08 19.26 11.89
C ASP A 30 -5.96 19.69 12.85
N ARG A 31 -5.37 20.84 12.53
CA ARG A 31 -4.27 21.43 13.31
C ARG A 31 -4.70 21.83 14.72
N GLU A 32 -5.94 22.26 14.93
CA GLU A 32 -6.42 22.64 16.27
C GLU A 32 -6.47 21.42 17.19
N THR A 33 -6.98 20.30 16.67
CA THR A 33 -7.06 19.01 17.33
C THR A 33 -5.67 18.46 17.60
N LEU A 34 -4.74 18.54 16.64
CA LEU A 34 -3.34 18.16 16.86
C LEU A 34 -2.72 18.93 18.05
N GLU A 35 -2.87 20.26 18.09
CA GLU A 35 -2.36 21.08 19.18
C GLU A 35 -3.03 20.77 20.53
N ARG A 36 -4.32 20.44 20.52
CA ARG A 36 -5.06 20.02 21.71
C ARG A 36 -4.56 18.66 22.23
N VAL A 37 -4.40 17.68 21.34
CA VAL A 37 -3.94 16.32 21.65
C VAL A 37 -2.52 16.34 22.19
N ARG A 38 -1.63 17.15 21.62
CA ARG A 38 -0.24 17.35 22.08
C ARG A 38 -0.11 17.94 23.48
N ARG A 39 -1.15 18.56 24.01
CA ARG A 39 -1.17 19.09 25.39
C ARG A 39 -1.63 18.06 26.41
N HIS A 40 -2.13 16.91 25.97
CA HIS A 40 -2.58 15.87 26.88
C HIS A 40 -1.36 15.19 27.54
N PRO A 41 -1.28 15.08 28.89
CA PRO A 41 -0.08 14.58 29.58
C PRO A 41 0.39 13.19 29.13
N VAL A 42 -0.56 12.29 28.87
CA VAL A 42 -0.25 10.92 28.40
C VAL A 42 0.34 10.95 26.98
N VAL A 43 -0.11 11.88 26.13
CA VAL A 43 0.42 12.03 24.76
C VAL A 43 1.83 12.62 24.80
N GLN A 44 2.06 13.66 25.61
CA GLN A 44 3.38 14.26 25.77
C GLN A 44 4.43 13.24 26.22
N ALA A 45 4.10 12.45 27.25
CA ALA A 45 4.99 11.41 27.76
C ALA A 45 5.30 10.32 26.72
N ASP A 46 4.43 10.11 25.74
CA ASP A 46 4.65 9.18 24.64
C ASP A 46 5.44 9.80 23.49
N GLU A 47 5.20 11.07 23.14
CA GLU A 47 6.00 11.83 22.16
C GLU A 47 7.48 11.89 22.52
N GLU A 48 7.80 12.04 23.81
CA GLU A 48 9.18 12.00 24.31
C GLU A 48 9.86 10.63 24.11
N ARG A 49 9.08 9.55 23.99
CA ARG A 49 9.58 8.17 23.87
C ARG A 49 9.62 7.66 22.43
N ARG A 50 8.70 8.14 21.59
CA ARG A 50 8.50 7.67 20.22
C ARG A 50 8.21 8.89 19.35
N SER A 51 9.02 9.08 18.30
CA SER A 51 8.89 10.22 17.38
C SER A 51 7.42 10.44 16.98
N GLY A 52 6.84 11.57 17.40
CA GLY A 52 5.40 11.81 17.38
C GLY A 52 4.82 12.22 16.02
N PHE A 53 5.62 12.17 14.94
CA PHE A 53 5.25 12.70 13.63
C PHE A 53 4.04 12.00 13.01
N TRP A 54 3.81 10.72 13.34
CA TRP A 54 2.62 9.98 12.92
C TRP A 54 1.31 10.68 13.28
N ARG A 55 1.28 11.49 14.35
CA ARG A 55 0.08 12.26 14.72
C ARG A 55 -0.24 13.40 13.77
N ALA A 56 0.76 13.85 13.01
CA ALA A 56 0.60 14.88 12.00
C ALA A 56 0.11 14.32 10.67
N ASP A 57 -0.01 12.99 10.51
CA ASP A 57 -0.70 12.38 9.36
C ASP A 57 -2.13 12.93 9.26
N SER A 58 -2.61 13.13 8.03
CA SER A 58 -3.93 13.69 7.79
C SER A 58 -4.51 13.20 6.47
N LEU A 59 -5.83 13.32 6.35
CA LEU A 59 -6.56 12.99 5.14
C LEU A 59 -6.05 13.85 3.98
N GLU A 60 -5.99 13.24 2.80
CA GLU A 60 -5.44 13.89 1.62
C GLU A 60 -6.30 15.08 1.22
N ASP A 61 -5.69 16.14 0.69
CA ASP A 61 -6.41 17.22 0.03
C ASP A 61 -5.83 17.49 -1.37
N THR A 62 -6.52 18.32 -2.15
CA THR A 62 -6.10 18.64 -3.51
C THR A 62 -4.71 19.27 -3.57
N PRO A 63 -4.36 20.30 -2.78
CA PRO A 63 -3.00 20.87 -2.80
C PRO A 63 -1.89 19.87 -2.49
N GLN A 64 -2.07 19.02 -1.48
CA GLN A 64 -1.06 18.05 -1.05
C GLN A 64 -0.85 16.95 -2.09
N MET A 65 -1.95 16.41 -2.63
CA MET A 65 -1.91 15.42 -3.70
C MET A 65 -1.30 16.00 -4.99
N THR A 66 -1.63 17.25 -5.33
CA THR A 66 -1.07 17.92 -6.51
C THR A 66 0.45 18.04 -6.39
N ALA A 67 0.95 18.50 -5.22
CA ALA A 67 2.38 18.63 -5.00
C ALA A 67 3.14 17.29 -5.08
N LEU A 68 2.54 16.21 -4.58
CA LEU A 68 3.11 14.86 -4.76
C LEU A 68 3.12 14.46 -6.24
N PHE A 69 2.01 14.62 -6.94
CA PHE A 69 1.90 14.24 -8.34
C PHE A 69 2.84 15.04 -9.24
N ASP A 70 3.08 16.32 -8.93
CA ASP A 70 4.04 17.18 -9.62
C ASP A 70 5.49 16.73 -9.41
N VAL A 71 5.82 16.10 -8.28
CA VAL A 71 7.13 15.44 -8.08
C VAL A 71 7.21 14.20 -8.95
N LEU A 72 6.21 13.31 -8.89
CA LEU A 72 6.23 12.05 -9.65
C LEU A 72 6.37 12.33 -11.16
N GLU A 73 5.60 13.26 -11.72
CA GLU A 73 5.64 13.55 -13.17
C GLU A 73 6.90 14.27 -13.66
N ARG A 74 7.73 14.79 -12.76
CA ARG A 74 9.02 15.39 -13.16
C ARG A 74 10.07 14.34 -13.51
N HIS A 75 9.86 13.09 -13.08
CA HIS A 75 10.81 12.00 -13.25
C HIS A 75 10.24 10.92 -14.16
N HIS A 76 11.14 10.21 -14.84
CA HIS A 76 10.79 9.14 -15.76
C HIS A 76 11.76 7.97 -15.61
N GLY A 77 11.23 6.75 -15.67
CA GLY A 77 12.02 5.53 -15.77
C GLY A 77 12.54 5.30 -17.19
N GLY A 78 13.31 4.24 -17.38
CA GLY A 78 13.87 3.82 -18.66
C GLY A 78 12.82 3.45 -19.72
N ASP A 79 11.58 3.18 -19.29
CA ASP A 79 10.41 2.97 -20.15
C ASP A 79 9.63 4.28 -20.43
N SER A 80 10.21 5.43 -20.09
CA SER A 80 9.61 6.77 -20.21
C SER A 80 8.34 6.99 -19.37
N ARG A 81 8.08 6.12 -18.38
CA ARG A 81 6.96 6.29 -17.44
C ARG A 81 7.39 7.01 -16.19
N SER A 82 6.50 7.84 -15.66
CA SER A 82 6.69 8.40 -14.33
C SER A 82 6.59 7.33 -13.23
N PRO A 83 7.25 7.54 -12.08
CA PRO A 83 7.04 6.76 -10.89
C PRO A 83 5.57 6.61 -10.52
N VAL A 84 5.18 5.39 -10.15
CA VAL A 84 3.84 5.06 -9.66
C VAL A 84 3.90 4.65 -8.19
N PHE A 85 2.95 5.16 -7.41
CA PHE A 85 2.71 4.67 -6.06
C PHE A 85 1.66 3.56 -6.09
N THR A 86 2.00 2.41 -5.52
CA THR A 86 1.00 1.43 -5.06
C THR A 86 0.46 1.96 -3.75
N ALA A 87 -0.69 2.62 -3.81
CA ALA A 87 -1.28 3.35 -2.69
C ALA A 87 -2.29 2.46 -1.96
N PHE A 88 -2.01 2.11 -0.72
CA PHE A 88 -2.82 1.20 0.07
C PHE A 88 -3.85 1.95 0.91
N TYR A 89 -5.12 1.58 0.76
CA TYR A 89 -6.26 2.26 1.40
C TYR A 89 -6.92 1.43 2.50
N PRO A 90 -7.04 1.96 3.74
CA PRO A 90 -8.13 1.61 4.63
C PRO A 90 -9.44 2.12 4.04
N THR A 91 -10.41 1.24 3.89
CA THR A 91 -11.63 1.54 3.09
C THR A 91 -12.84 1.92 3.93
N CYS A 92 -12.68 1.94 5.25
CA CYS A 92 -13.68 2.39 6.20
C CYS A 92 -13.05 3.23 7.30
N ASN A 93 -13.83 4.12 7.90
CA ASN A 93 -13.44 4.91 9.07
C ASN A 93 -14.58 4.93 10.10
N PRO A 94 -14.32 4.98 11.43
CA PRO A 94 -15.37 4.87 12.44
C PRO A 94 -16.47 5.94 12.32
N ASP A 95 -17.73 5.53 12.52
CA ASP A 95 -18.84 6.44 12.75
C ASP A 95 -18.94 6.74 14.25
N TYR A 96 -18.28 7.83 14.66
CA TYR A 96 -18.21 8.23 16.07
C TYR A 96 -19.58 8.51 16.68
N ASP A 97 -20.53 9.06 15.92
CA ASP A 97 -21.85 9.38 16.44
C ASP A 97 -22.70 8.11 16.61
N ALA A 98 -22.66 7.18 15.65
CA ALA A 98 -23.34 5.90 15.77
C ALA A 98 -22.75 5.03 16.90
N ILE A 99 -21.42 4.99 17.03
CA ILE A 99 -20.74 4.28 18.14
C ILE A 99 -21.12 4.90 19.50
N ARG A 100 -21.16 6.23 19.60
CA ARG A 100 -21.59 6.93 20.82
C ARG A 100 -23.05 6.64 21.14
N ALA A 101 -23.93 6.64 20.13
CA ALA A 101 -25.36 6.36 20.29
C ALA A 101 -25.64 4.92 20.73
N SER A 102 -24.82 3.95 20.32
CA SER A 102 -24.90 2.55 20.79
C SER A 102 -24.40 2.37 22.23
N GLY A 103 -23.90 3.43 22.88
CA GLY A 103 -23.26 3.31 24.18
C GLY A 103 -22.00 2.44 24.15
N PHE A 104 -21.24 2.47 23.04
CA PHE A 104 -20.00 1.71 22.84
C PHE A 104 -20.21 0.19 22.88
N THR A 105 -21.40 -0.28 22.51
CA THR A 105 -21.73 -1.73 22.47
C THR A 105 -21.66 -2.31 21.06
N GLU A 106 -21.76 -1.46 20.04
CA GLU A 106 -21.72 -1.83 18.62
C GLU A 106 -20.73 -0.94 17.87
N TYR A 107 -19.98 -1.55 16.96
CA TYR A 107 -19.07 -0.85 16.06
C TYR A 107 -19.81 -0.47 14.78
N HIS A 108 -19.64 0.78 14.37
CA HIS A 108 -20.20 1.35 13.15
C HIS A 108 -19.10 2.11 12.40
N ASP A 109 -19.12 2.07 11.07
CA ASP A 109 -18.15 2.75 10.21
C ASP A 109 -18.81 3.35 8.97
N ILE A 110 -18.08 4.30 8.38
CA ILE A 110 -18.40 4.99 7.14
C ILE A 110 -17.41 4.51 6.09
N PRO A 111 -17.87 3.77 5.07
CA PRO A 111 -17.05 3.42 3.91
C PRO A 111 -16.60 4.68 3.14
N ILE A 112 -15.38 4.66 2.61
CA ILE A 112 -14.82 5.82 1.88
C ILE A 112 -15.59 6.15 0.57
N ASP A 113 -16.40 5.23 0.05
CA ASP A 113 -17.33 5.48 -1.06
C ASP A 113 -18.57 6.28 -0.64
N GLN A 114 -18.84 6.40 0.67
CA GLN A 114 -20.03 7.05 1.23
C GLN A 114 -19.73 8.34 1.96
N GLY A 115 -18.48 8.56 2.39
CA GLY A 115 -18.04 9.80 3.03
C GLY A 115 -16.89 9.61 4.00
N TRP A 116 -16.78 10.53 4.96
CA TRP A 116 -15.71 10.58 5.95
C TRP A 116 -16.27 10.64 7.36
N SER A 117 -15.47 10.20 8.33
CA SER A 117 -15.78 10.33 9.76
C SER A 117 -15.97 11.78 10.17
N GLN A 118 -16.76 12.01 11.23
CA GLN A 118 -16.98 13.34 11.80
C GLN A 118 -15.66 14.09 12.04
N GLY A 119 -15.62 15.37 11.67
CA GLY A 119 -14.43 16.21 11.79
C GLY A 119 -13.44 16.07 10.63
N TRP A 120 -13.54 15.01 9.84
CA TRP A 120 -12.75 14.81 8.63
C TRP A 120 -13.53 15.29 7.42
N ALA A 121 -12.90 16.08 6.57
CA ALA A 121 -13.47 16.48 5.30
C ALA A 121 -12.36 16.60 4.27
N SER A 122 -12.55 15.96 3.12
CA SER A 122 -11.73 16.21 1.96
C SER A 122 -12.59 16.19 0.70
N GLU A 123 -12.59 17.32 0.01
CA GLU A 123 -13.13 17.42 -1.36
C GLU A 123 -12.15 16.84 -2.39
N GLY A 124 -10.91 16.55 -1.97
CA GLY A 124 -9.80 16.19 -2.88
C GLY A 124 -9.42 14.71 -2.89
N ALA A 125 -9.57 13.97 -1.79
CA ALA A 125 -8.94 12.65 -1.62
C ALA A 125 -9.27 11.64 -2.73
N ILE A 126 -10.53 11.23 -2.85
CA ILE A 126 -10.96 10.27 -3.89
C ILE A 126 -10.87 10.86 -5.31
N PRO A 127 -11.32 12.10 -5.58
CA PRO A 127 -11.19 12.69 -6.92
C PRO A 127 -9.73 12.78 -7.42
N MET A 128 -8.78 13.14 -6.55
CA MET A 128 -7.36 13.18 -6.88
C MET A 128 -6.79 11.78 -7.11
N ALA A 129 -7.18 10.78 -6.30
CA ALA A 129 -6.77 9.39 -6.53
C ALA A 129 -7.18 8.93 -7.94
N HIS A 130 -8.42 9.18 -8.36
CA HIS A 130 -8.86 8.89 -9.73
C HIS A 130 -8.10 9.69 -10.80
N GLN A 131 -7.70 10.93 -10.53
CA GLN A 131 -6.86 11.70 -11.45
C GLN A 131 -5.48 11.06 -11.60
N GLY A 132 -4.85 10.65 -10.50
CA GLY A 132 -3.58 9.94 -10.50
C GLY A 132 -3.67 8.61 -11.26
N MET A 133 -4.76 7.86 -11.09
CA MET A 133 -5.00 6.61 -11.82
C MET A 133 -5.08 6.84 -13.34
N ARG A 134 -5.76 7.91 -13.77
CA ARG A 134 -5.83 8.29 -15.20
C ARG A 134 -4.48 8.72 -15.77
N ARG A 135 -3.63 9.33 -14.94
CA ARG A 135 -2.27 9.78 -15.28
C ARG A 135 -1.25 8.64 -15.24
N GLY A 136 -1.58 7.50 -14.64
CA GLY A 136 -0.68 6.35 -14.52
C GLY A 136 0.35 6.46 -13.41
N ILE A 137 0.19 7.39 -12.47
CA ILE A 137 1.10 7.64 -11.34
C ILE A 137 0.55 7.16 -10.00
N TRP A 138 -0.68 6.62 -10.00
CA TRP A 138 -1.38 6.17 -8.80
C TRP A 138 -2.08 4.85 -9.04
N TYR A 139 -1.80 3.85 -8.21
CA TYR A 139 -2.38 2.51 -8.30
C TYR A 139 -2.94 2.09 -6.94
N PRO A 140 -4.25 2.32 -6.68
CA PRO A 140 -4.87 1.95 -5.42
C PRO A 140 -4.87 0.42 -5.20
N GLU A 141 -4.61 0.01 -3.97
CA GLU A 141 -4.69 -1.39 -3.50
C GLU A 141 -5.25 -1.46 -2.06
N PHE A 142 -5.58 -2.65 -1.58
CA PHE A 142 -6.27 -2.83 -0.30
C PHE A 142 -5.31 -2.87 0.89
N HIS A 143 -5.58 -2.08 1.93
CA HIS A 143 -4.84 -2.10 3.21
C HIS A 143 -5.61 -2.87 4.29
N ALA A 144 -6.72 -2.27 4.72
CA ALA A 144 -7.45 -2.70 5.91
C ALA A 144 -8.92 -2.27 5.81
N ARG A 145 -9.73 -2.77 6.74
CA ARG A 145 -10.98 -2.08 7.06
C ARG A 145 -10.72 -1.02 8.13
N LEU A 146 -10.03 -1.40 9.20
CA LEU A 146 -9.67 -0.51 10.30
C LEU A 146 -8.20 -0.72 10.70
N HIS A 147 -7.31 0.12 10.16
CA HIS A 147 -5.88 -0.07 10.32
C HIS A 147 -5.43 0.05 11.79
N HIS A 148 -4.69 -0.95 12.28
CA HIS A 148 -4.14 -1.03 13.64
C HIS A 148 -5.14 -0.90 14.79
N SER A 149 -6.44 -1.12 14.53
CA SER A 149 -7.47 -1.07 15.56
C SER A 149 -8.43 -2.25 15.44
N HIS A 150 -8.46 -3.09 16.47
CA HIS A 150 -9.47 -4.14 16.58
C HIS A 150 -10.80 -3.54 17.08
N PRO A 151 -11.92 -3.71 16.36
CA PRO A 151 -13.19 -3.04 16.68
C PRO A 151 -13.71 -3.39 18.09
N LYS A 152 -13.78 -4.68 18.44
CA LYS A 152 -14.30 -5.11 19.76
C LYS A 152 -13.38 -4.68 20.92
N ALA A 153 -12.07 -4.92 20.82
CA ALA A 153 -11.12 -4.49 21.84
C ALA A 153 -11.13 -2.96 22.06
N TRP A 154 -11.25 -2.18 20.99
CA TRP A 154 -11.37 -0.73 21.09
C TRP A 154 -12.64 -0.31 21.85
N LEU A 155 -13.79 -0.87 21.50
CA LEU A 155 -15.05 -0.62 22.22
C LEU A 155 -15.01 -1.06 23.68
N ASP A 156 -14.35 -2.19 23.97
CA ASP A 156 -14.18 -2.67 25.35
C ASP A 156 -13.33 -1.72 26.19
N ILE A 157 -12.27 -1.14 25.63
CA ILE A 157 -11.48 -0.08 26.31
C ILE A 157 -12.35 1.15 26.55
N LEU A 158 -13.16 1.58 25.57
CA LEU A 158 -14.03 2.74 25.70
C LEU A 158 -15.13 2.54 26.76
N ARG A 159 -15.66 1.33 26.91
CA ARG A 159 -16.76 1.03 27.83
C ARG A 159 -16.30 0.66 29.25
N GLY A 160 -15.23 -0.11 29.35
CA GLY A 160 -14.83 -0.78 30.60
C GLY A 160 -13.96 0.08 31.52
N PRO A 161 -13.76 -0.36 32.78
CA PRO A 161 -12.82 0.26 33.72
C PRO A 161 -11.36 -0.11 33.36
N HIS A 162 -10.93 0.21 32.14
CA HIS A 162 -9.55 0.02 31.69
C HIS A 162 -8.71 1.20 32.18
N GLU A 163 -7.44 0.97 32.55
CA GLU A 163 -6.52 2.04 32.97
C GLU A 163 -6.39 3.14 31.90
N GLU A 164 -6.39 2.71 30.64
CA GLU A 164 -6.32 3.58 29.45
C GLU A 164 -7.68 4.16 29.01
N ASN A 165 -8.79 3.85 29.69
CA ASN A 165 -10.12 4.33 29.28
C ASN A 165 -10.14 5.86 29.10
N GLY A 166 -9.53 6.61 30.01
CA GLY A 166 -9.53 8.07 29.96
C GLY A 166 -8.87 8.64 28.71
N ILE A 167 -7.72 8.10 28.28
CA ILE A 167 -7.04 8.56 27.07
C ILE A 167 -7.81 8.13 25.81
N TYR A 168 -8.36 6.93 25.77
CA TYR A 168 -9.16 6.48 24.62
C TYR A 168 -10.46 7.27 24.48
N ARG A 169 -11.10 7.65 25.60
CA ARG A 169 -12.27 8.54 25.60
C ARG A 169 -11.93 9.92 25.09
N PHE A 170 -10.83 10.49 25.58
CA PHE A 170 -10.32 11.76 25.09
C PHE A 170 -10.08 11.70 23.57
N LEU A 171 -9.38 10.68 23.06
CA LEU A 171 -9.11 10.52 21.62
C LEU A 171 -10.40 10.32 20.81
N PHE A 172 -11.33 9.51 21.31
CA PHE A 172 -12.63 9.29 20.67
C PHE A 172 -13.43 10.60 20.53
N ASP A 173 -13.45 11.44 21.57
CA ASP A 173 -14.11 12.75 21.54
C ASP A 173 -13.38 13.77 20.64
N ASN A 174 -12.17 13.44 20.21
CA ASN A 174 -11.38 14.18 19.22
C ASN A 174 -11.41 13.53 17.82
N HIS A 175 -12.28 12.52 17.61
CA HIS A 175 -12.40 11.76 16.36
C HIS A 175 -11.09 11.08 15.92
N ILE A 176 -10.40 10.48 16.91
CA ILE A 176 -9.14 9.75 16.75
C ILE A 176 -9.36 8.32 17.22
N PHE A 177 -9.04 7.34 16.39
CA PHE A 177 -9.12 5.91 16.76
C PHE A 177 -7.76 5.24 16.84
N TYR A 178 -6.75 5.78 16.17
CA TYR A 178 -5.39 5.29 16.24
C TYR A 178 -4.60 6.02 17.32
N TYR A 179 -4.14 5.25 18.30
CA TYR A 179 -3.22 5.68 19.34
C TYR A 179 -2.04 4.72 19.31
N ASN A 180 -0.81 5.17 19.61
CA ASN A 180 0.45 4.39 19.50
C ASN A 180 0.49 3.01 20.21
N ARG A 181 -0.59 2.61 20.87
CA ARG A 181 -0.91 1.22 21.21
C ARG A 181 -1.53 0.51 20.01
N HIS A 182 -0.79 -0.47 19.50
CA HIS A 182 -1.28 -1.37 18.46
C HIS A 182 -2.36 -2.32 19.01
N LEU A 183 -3.55 -2.29 18.40
CA LEU A 183 -4.64 -3.25 18.63
C LEU A 183 -4.83 -4.06 17.34
N PRO A 184 -4.25 -5.27 17.21
CA PRO A 184 -4.19 -5.94 15.92
C PRO A 184 -5.58 -6.24 15.34
N GLU A 185 -5.85 -5.79 14.12
CA GLU A 185 -7.20 -5.75 13.53
C GLU A 185 -7.93 -7.11 13.60
N HIS A 186 -7.21 -8.20 13.39
CA HIS A 186 -7.75 -9.56 13.27
C HIS A 186 -7.55 -10.43 14.52
N ASP A 187 -7.06 -9.86 15.63
CA ASP A 187 -6.76 -10.63 16.84
C ASP A 187 -8.00 -11.40 17.35
N GLY A 188 -7.84 -12.70 17.56
CA GLY A 188 -8.93 -13.58 18.01
C GLY A 188 -10.07 -13.83 17.03
N MET A 189 -10.03 -13.31 15.79
CA MET A 189 -11.04 -13.56 14.76
C MET A 189 -10.82 -14.88 14.03
N THR A 190 -11.88 -15.68 13.86
CA THR A 190 -11.85 -16.84 12.97
C THR A 190 -11.81 -16.41 11.50
N ILE A 191 -11.52 -17.33 10.56
CA ILE A 191 -11.60 -17.05 9.12
C ILE A 191 -12.99 -16.53 8.72
N ARG A 192 -14.06 -17.08 9.31
CA ARG A 192 -15.43 -16.61 9.08
C ARG A 192 -15.62 -15.17 9.55
N ASP A 193 -15.17 -14.87 10.77
CA ASP A 193 -15.28 -13.52 11.33
C ASP A 193 -14.50 -12.50 10.47
N GLN A 194 -13.30 -12.87 10.03
CA GLN A 194 -12.48 -12.04 9.14
C GLN A 194 -13.12 -11.86 7.77
N LEU A 195 -13.74 -12.90 7.20
CA LEU A 195 -14.45 -12.79 5.92
C LEU A 195 -15.65 -11.85 6.03
N GLU A 196 -16.45 -11.98 7.10
CA GLU A 196 -17.58 -11.07 7.38
C GLU A 196 -17.11 -9.63 7.64
N TRP A 197 -15.93 -9.49 8.26
CA TRP A 197 -15.31 -8.19 8.53
C TRP A 197 -14.77 -7.52 7.25
N LEU A 198 -14.03 -8.24 6.42
CA LEU A 198 -13.28 -7.71 5.27
C LEU A 198 -14.10 -7.65 3.97
N SER A 199 -15.08 -8.54 3.77
CA SER A 199 -15.91 -8.55 2.56
C SER A 199 -16.56 -7.20 2.23
N PRO A 200 -17.24 -6.49 3.16
CA PRO A 200 -17.82 -5.19 2.85
C PRO A 200 -16.76 -4.10 2.59
N ALA A 201 -15.58 -4.20 3.19
CA ALA A 201 -14.47 -3.27 3.01
C ALA A 201 -13.84 -3.42 1.60
N VAL A 202 -13.59 -4.66 1.15
CA VAL A 202 -13.16 -4.93 -0.23
C VAL A 202 -14.22 -4.51 -1.24
N ALA A 203 -15.50 -4.71 -0.94
CA ALA A 203 -16.57 -4.21 -1.81
C ALA A 203 -16.62 -2.67 -1.85
N ALA A 204 -16.31 -1.98 -0.74
CA ALA A 204 -16.19 -0.52 -0.70
C ALA A 204 -15.01 -0.03 -1.54
N PHE A 205 -13.86 -0.71 -1.48
CA PHE A 205 -12.73 -0.46 -2.37
C PHE A 205 -13.16 -0.52 -3.84
N GLU A 206 -13.85 -1.59 -4.25
CA GLU A 206 -14.31 -1.76 -5.63
C GLU A 206 -15.23 -0.65 -6.10
N ARG A 207 -16.20 -0.25 -5.27
CA ARG A 207 -17.10 0.87 -5.59
C ARG A 207 -16.37 2.21 -5.65
N THR A 208 -15.36 2.40 -4.80
CA THR A 208 -14.57 3.64 -4.75
C THR A 208 -13.72 3.79 -6.01
N PHE A 209 -12.97 2.76 -6.39
CA PHE A 209 -11.96 2.89 -7.45
C PHE A 209 -12.42 2.35 -8.81
N GLY A 210 -13.54 1.63 -8.86
CA GLY A 210 -14.06 1.01 -10.08
C GLY A 210 -13.20 -0.18 -10.56
N MET A 211 -12.40 -0.76 -9.67
CA MET A 211 -11.53 -1.92 -9.92
C MET A 211 -11.42 -2.78 -8.67
N SER A 212 -11.23 -4.09 -8.86
CA SER A 212 -10.90 -5.02 -7.78
C SER A 212 -9.47 -4.83 -7.31
N ALA A 213 -9.24 -4.96 -6.01
CA ALA A 213 -7.90 -4.98 -5.43
C ALA A 213 -7.21 -6.29 -5.81
N ALA A 214 -6.00 -6.21 -6.35
CA ALA A 214 -5.17 -7.39 -6.62
C ALA A 214 -4.22 -7.67 -5.46
N CYS A 215 -3.85 -6.63 -4.70
CA CYS A 215 -2.90 -6.68 -3.61
C CYS A 215 -3.56 -6.33 -2.28
N GLY A 216 -3.18 -7.08 -1.24
CA GLY A 216 -3.52 -6.82 0.15
C GLY A 216 -2.27 -6.60 0.98
N VAL A 217 -2.19 -5.47 1.68
CA VAL A 217 -1.12 -5.21 2.64
C VAL A 217 -1.71 -4.96 4.02
N ASN A 218 -1.28 -5.70 5.04
CA ASN A 218 -1.65 -5.40 6.41
C ASN A 218 -0.58 -5.98 7.35
N SER A 219 -0.10 -5.21 8.31
CA SER A 219 0.85 -5.71 9.31
C SER A 219 0.25 -6.82 10.17
N ASP A 220 -1.08 -6.82 10.32
CA ASP A 220 -1.84 -7.65 11.25
C ASP A 220 -2.35 -8.92 10.57
N ALA A 221 -2.21 -9.01 9.25
CA ALA A 221 -2.57 -10.21 8.51
C ALA A 221 -1.77 -11.43 8.99
N ILE A 222 -2.51 -12.49 9.29
CA ILE A 222 -2.07 -13.83 9.71
C ILE A 222 -2.43 -14.84 8.61
N PRO A 223 -2.05 -16.14 8.69
CA PRO A 223 -2.40 -17.09 7.64
C PRO A 223 -3.90 -17.19 7.36
N GLY A 224 -4.74 -17.11 8.41
CA GLY A 224 -6.19 -17.04 8.21
C GLY A 224 -6.64 -15.83 7.39
N THR A 225 -5.91 -14.71 7.46
CA THR A 225 -6.15 -13.53 6.62
C THR A 225 -5.76 -13.76 5.17
N GLU A 226 -4.70 -14.54 4.90
CA GLU A 226 -4.31 -14.92 3.54
C GLU A 226 -5.40 -15.79 2.88
N GLU A 227 -6.00 -16.70 3.62
CA GLU A 227 -7.16 -17.47 3.14
C GLU A 227 -8.34 -16.55 2.80
N VAL A 228 -8.62 -15.56 3.64
CA VAL A 228 -9.68 -14.57 3.39
C VAL A 228 -9.37 -13.69 2.17
N TYR A 229 -8.13 -13.22 2.01
CA TYR A 229 -7.70 -12.48 0.83
C TYR A 229 -7.94 -13.29 -0.46
N SER A 230 -7.53 -14.56 -0.47
CA SER A 230 -7.78 -15.47 -1.59
C SER A 230 -9.29 -15.60 -1.91
N LEU A 231 -10.13 -15.79 -0.87
CA LEU A 231 -11.59 -15.87 -1.02
C LEU A 231 -12.23 -14.57 -1.54
N LEU A 232 -11.60 -13.42 -1.27
CA LEU A 232 -12.06 -12.10 -1.72
C LEU A 232 -11.45 -11.67 -3.06
N GLY A 233 -10.68 -12.53 -3.73
CA GLY A 233 -10.09 -12.25 -5.04
C GLY A 233 -8.79 -11.44 -5.00
N ILE A 234 -8.20 -11.23 -3.82
CA ILE A 234 -6.86 -10.64 -3.68
C ILE A 234 -5.84 -11.76 -3.96
N SER A 235 -4.94 -11.52 -4.91
CA SER A 235 -3.95 -12.50 -5.38
C SER A 235 -2.53 -12.23 -4.91
N VAL A 236 -2.28 -11.11 -4.23
CA VAL A 236 -0.96 -10.72 -3.74
C VAL A 236 -1.03 -10.33 -2.27
N ARG A 237 -0.17 -10.96 -1.45
CA ARG A 237 0.07 -10.57 -0.05
C ARG A 237 1.39 -9.80 0.02
N CYS A 238 1.28 -8.48 0.08
CA CYS A 238 2.40 -7.58 0.32
C CYS A 238 2.85 -7.65 1.79
N LEU A 239 3.97 -7.04 2.17
CA LEU A 239 4.48 -6.99 3.56
C LEU A 239 4.52 -8.37 4.26
N ARG A 240 4.87 -9.44 3.52
CA ARG A 240 5.02 -10.78 4.10
C ARG A 240 6.34 -10.95 4.85
N SER A 241 7.31 -10.07 4.65
CA SER A 241 8.44 -9.87 5.54
C SER A 241 9.07 -8.50 5.30
N VAL A 242 9.96 -8.09 6.22
CA VAL A 242 10.62 -6.78 6.18
C VAL A 242 12.12 -6.95 6.27
N VAL A 243 12.86 -6.31 5.37
CA VAL A 243 14.30 -6.09 5.47
C VAL A 243 14.53 -4.59 5.59
N LEU A 244 15.03 -4.14 6.75
CA LEU A 244 15.38 -2.74 6.98
C LEU A 244 16.56 -2.34 6.10
N ASN A 245 16.77 -1.03 5.86
CA ASN A 245 17.90 -0.54 5.06
C ASN A 245 19.27 -0.97 5.62
N SER A 246 19.37 -1.26 6.93
CA SER A 246 20.56 -1.86 7.56
C SER A 246 20.85 -3.31 7.12
N GLY A 247 19.98 -3.91 6.30
CA GLY A 247 20.01 -5.32 5.92
C GLY A 247 19.43 -6.27 6.97
N LYS A 248 19.02 -5.75 8.14
CA LYS A 248 18.41 -6.56 9.20
C LYS A 248 17.00 -6.97 8.80
N GLN A 249 16.77 -8.27 8.68
CA GLN A 249 15.41 -8.81 8.55
C GLN A 249 14.68 -8.69 9.89
N VAL A 250 13.47 -8.14 9.85
CA VAL A 250 12.62 -7.96 11.04
C VAL A 250 11.20 -8.44 10.76
N ARG A 251 10.47 -8.66 11.85
CA ARG A 251 9.04 -8.97 11.81
C ARG A 251 8.28 -7.64 11.80
N PRO A 252 7.28 -7.44 10.93
CA PRO A 252 6.30 -6.37 11.11
C PRO A 252 5.73 -6.43 12.53
N TYR A 253 5.96 -5.38 13.31
CA TYR A 253 5.36 -5.10 14.62
C TYR A 253 5.55 -6.10 15.78
N GLY A 254 6.62 -6.90 15.81
CA GLY A 254 7.01 -7.66 17.02
C GLY A 254 5.91 -8.56 17.62
N THR A 255 4.81 -8.78 16.91
CA THR A 255 3.70 -9.60 17.35
C THR A 255 4.23 -11.02 17.38
N ASN A 256 4.06 -11.68 18.54
CA ASN A 256 4.20 -13.13 18.65
C ASN A 256 3.09 -13.77 17.81
N LYS A 257 3.20 -13.71 16.47
CA LYS A 257 2.31 -14.44 15.57
C LYS A 257 2.46 -15.92 15.93
N PRO A 258 1.40 -16.61 16.38
CA PRO A 258 1.47 -17.87 17.15
C PRO A 258 2.16 -19.06 16.47
N ASP A 259 2.48 -18.96 15.18
CA ASP A 259 2.72 -20.12 14.32
C ASP A 259 4.02 -20.06 13.52
N GLY A 260 4.87 -19.04 13.72
CA GLY A 260 6.13 -18.95 12.99
C GLY A 260 5.97 -18.75 11.49
N THR A 261 4.81 -18.27 11.01
CA THR A 261 4.50 -18.05 9.57
C THR A 261 5.26 -16.92 8.90
N MET A 262 6.33 -16.49 9.52
CA MET A 262 7.33 -15.60 8.96
C MET A 262 8.67 -16.27 9.26
N ASP A 263 8.85 -17.49 8.74
CA ASP A 263 10.18 -18.08 8.76
C ASP A 263 11.09 -17.14 7.94
N GLY A 264 12.38 -17.11 8.28
CA GLY A 264 13.35 -16.30 7.55
C GLY A 264 13.58 -16.76 6.10
N THR A 265 12.65 -17.52 5.51
CA THR A 265 12.75 -18.11 4.16
C THR A 265 11.79 -17.48 3.15
N ASN A 266 11.05 -16.42 3.51
CA ASN A 266 10.16 -15.73 2.57
C ASN A 266 10.93 -15.03 1.44
N VAL A 267 11.18 -15.78 0.37
CA VAL A 267 11.76 -15.29 -0.89
C VAL A 267 10.74 -14.41 -1.60
N MET A 268 11.18 -13.26 -2.12
CA MET A 268 10.35 -12.38 -2.92
C MET A 268 9.66 -13.16 -4.06
N GLY A 269 8.34 -13.02 -4.19
CA GLY A 269 7.59 -13.67 -5.24
C GLY A 269 7.23 -15.14 -4.98
N THR A 270 7.41 -15.62 -3.74
CA THR A 270 6.97 -16.98 -3.36
C THR A 270 5.49 -17.16 -3.70
N TYR A 271 5.15 -18.21 -4.45
CA TYR A 271 3.78 -18.48 -4.88
C TYR A 271 3.16 -19.64 -4.09
N ASN A 272 2.13 -19.32 -3.32
CA ASN A 272 1.28 -20.30 -2.66
C ASN A 272 0.18 -20.77 -3.63
N ARG A 273 0.38 -21.95 -4.23
CA ARG A 273 -0.54 -22.52 -5.23
C ARG A 273 -1.92 -22.88 -4.66
N PHE A 274 -2.04 -23.14 -3.36
CA PHE A 274 -3.32 -23.52 -2.76
C PHE A 274 -4.23 -22.32 -2.58
N LEU A 275 -3.67 -21.15 -2.30
CA LEU A 275 -4.39 -19.89 -2.12
C LEU A 275 -4.37 -19.02 -3.38
N ASP A 276 -3.65 -19.45 -4.43
CA ASP A 276 -3.32 -18.62 -5.59
C ASP A 276 -2.75 -17.24 -5.19
N LEU A 277 -1.91 -17.22 -4.16
CA LEU A 277 -1.31 -16.01 -3.60
C LEU A 277 0.17 -15.90 -3.92
N VAL A 278 0.61 -14.73 -4.39
CA VAL A 278 2.03 -14.35 -4.47
C VAL A 278 2.41 -13.53 -3.25
N TYR A 279 3.55 -13.85 -2.64
CA TYR A 279 4.06 -13.17 -1.47
C TYR A 279 5.15 -12.16 -1.84
N LEU A 280 4.93 -10.89 -1.49
CA LEU A 280 5.92 -9.84 -1.62
C LEU A 280 6.40 -9.37 -0.25
N ASN A 281 7.65 -8.91 -0.21
CA ASN A 281 8.30 -8.37 0.98
C ASN A 281 8.54 -6.88 0.80
N ARG A 282 8.76 -6.13 1.89
CA ARG A 282 9.38 -4.80 1.81
C ARG A 282 10.86 -4.92 2.12
N ASN A 283 11.72 -4.57 1.18
CA ASN A 283 13.17 -4.73 1.30
C ASN A 283 13.96 -3.42 1.14
N ALA A 284 13.26 -2.29 1.03
CA ALA A 284 13.78 -0.94 1.17
C ALA A 284 12.76 -0.06 1.91
N PHE A 285 13.22 1.00 2.57
CA PHE A 285 12.40 1.98 3.30
C PHE A 285 12.79 3.38 2.90
N PHE A 286 11.78 4.20 2.63
CA PHE A 286 11.87 5.63 2.36
C PHE A 286 10.95 6.38 3.34
N GLU A 287 11.48 6.63 4.54
CA GLU A 287 10.79 7.30 5.66
C GLU A 287 11.53 8.60 5.99
N THR A 288 11.07 9.72 5.42
CA THR A 288 11.86 10.96 5.35
C THR A 288 11.95 11.76 6.65
N SER A 289 11.14 11.40 7.65
CA SER A 289 11.05 12.11 8.92
C SER A 289 11.02 11.17 10.12
N GLY A 290 12.08 11.22 10.95
CA GLY A 290 12.11 10.66 12.29
C GLY A 290 12.61 9.21 12.41
N THR A 291 13.78 9.03 13.04
CA THR A 291 14.32 7.82 13.73
C THR A 291 14.31 6.45 13.00
N GLY A 292 13.78 6.33 11.78
CA GLY A 292 13.96 5.20 10.88
C GLY A 292 15.17 5.41 9.96
N PRO A 293 15.62 4.37 9.21
CA PRO A 293 16.81 4.48 8.37
C PRO A 293 16.74 5.69 7.43
N GLU A 294 17.85 6.43 7.40
CA GLU A 294 17.88 7.88 7.46
C GLU A 294 18.01 8.49 6.07
N GLY A 295 16.90 9.05 5.57
CA GLY A 295 16.92 9.97 4.43
C GLY A 295 17.24 9.34 3.08
N VAL A 296 17.57 10.21 2.13
CA VAL A 296 17.71 9.87 0.70
C VAL A 296 18.84 8.86 0.47
N ASP A 297 19.99 9.06 1.11
CA ASP A 297 21.17 8.21 0.90
C ASP A 297 20.96 6.75 1.37
N ASP A 298 20.41 6.55 2.56
CA ASP A 298 20.16 5.20 3.08
C ASP A 298 19.12 4.47 2.23
N SER A 299 18.08 5.19 1.81
CA SER A 299 17.02 4.65 0.94
C SER A 299 17.58 4.27 -0.44
N TYR A 300 18.41 5.14 -1.02
CA TYR A 300 19.10 4.90 -2.28
C TYR A 300 19.99 3.64 -2.20
N GLN A 301 20.83 3.55 -1.17
CA GLN A 301 21.69 2.37 -0.98
C GLN A 301 20.89 1.09 -0.74
N ALA A 302 19.78 1.15 0.00
CA ALA A 302 18.91 0.00 0.22
C ALA A 302 18.31 -0.53 -1.09
N ILE A 303 17.80 0.36 -1.94
CA ILE A 303 17.27 0.02 -3.27
C ILE A 303 18.35 -0.63 -4.15
N VAL A 304 19.53 -0.01 -4.25
CA VAL A 304 20.65 -0.57 -5.03
C VAL A 304 21.08 -1.95 -4.50
N ASN A 305 21.06 -2.14 -3.19
CA ASN A 305 21.38 -3.43 -2.57
C ASN A 305 20.32 -4.51 -2.84
N CYS A 306 19.07 -4.16 -3.11
CA CYS A 306 18.05 -5.12 -3.57
C CYS A 306 18.43 -5.68 -4.94
N TRP A 307 18.77 -4.81 -5.90
CA TRP A 307 19.18 -5.26 -7.23
C TRP A 307 20.45 -6.11 -7.19
N ARG A 308 21.44 -5.74 -6.38
CA ARG A 308 22.66 -6.56 -6.17
C ARG A 308 22.34 -7.99 -5.71
N ARG A 309 21.29 -8.13 -4.88
CA ARG A 309 20.77 -9.42 -4.40
C ARG A 309 19.84 -10.13 -5.41
N ASN A 310 19.66 -9.58 -6.60
CA ASN A 310 18.71 -10.06 -7.61
C ASN A 310 17.26 -10.04 -7.12
N GLU A 311 16.86 -8.94 -6.48
CA GLU A 311 15.48 -8.70 -6.04
C GLU A 311 15.01 -7.35 -6.60
N PRO A 312 13.69 -7.20 -6.91
CA PRO A 312 13.11 -5.89 -7.10
C PRO A 312 13.19 -5.10 -5.78
N ALA A 313 13.30 -3.78 -5.86
CA ALA A 313 13.27 -2.92 -4.68
C ALA A 313 11.82 -2.55 -4.36
N VAL A 314 11.22 -3.24 -3.39
CA VAL A 314 9.90 -2.93 -2.86
C VAL A 314 10.07 -2.00 -1.66
N THR A 315 9.87 -0.71 -1.93
CA THR A 315 10.20 0.41 -1.06
C THR A 315 8.97 0.85 -0.27
N SER A 316 9.04 0.70 1.06
CA SER A 316 8.03 1.24 1.98
C SER A 316 8.09 2.75 2.02
N THR A 317 6.94 3.41 2.02
CA THR A 317 6.77 4.80 2.42
C THR A 317 5.37 4.99 3.01
N HIS A 318 5.09 6.12 3.64
CA HIS A 318 3.78 6.37 4.27
C HIS A 318 3.23 7.72 3.85
N ARG A 319 1.89 7.81 3.81
CA ARG A 319 1.16 9.04 3.45
C ARG A 319 1.66 10.26 4.22
N VAL A 320 1.99 10.12 5.51
CA VAL A 320 2.41 11.21 6.40
C VAL A 320 3.57 12.07 5.86
N HIS A 321 4.44 11.52 5.00
CA HIS A 321 5.53 12.28 4.37
C HIS A 321 5.06 13.23 3.26
N TYR A 322 3.82 13.06 2.79
CA TYR A 322 3.25 13.78 1.64
C TYR A 322 1.95 14.51 2.00
N CYS A 323 1.14 13.91 2.88
CA CYS A 323 -0.07 14.52 3.43
C CYS A 323 0.06 14.65 4.96
N SER A 324 0.23 15.88 5.44
CA SER A 324 0.44 16.16 6.86
C SER A 324 -0.05 17.54 7.27
N LEU A 325 -0.54 17.62 8.51
CA LEU A 325 -0.83 18.86 9.23
C LEU A 325 0.43 19.68 9.54
N GLU A 326 1.62 19.09 9.41
CA GLU A 326 2.91 19.75 9.55
C GLU A 326 3.56 20.06 8.19
N PRO A 327 3.54 21.32 7.75
CA PRO A 327 4.06 21.69 6.43
C PRO A 327 5.53 21.33 6.22
N THR A 328 6.36 21.40 7.27
CA THR A 328 7.78 21.06 7.22
C THR A 328 8.00 19.57 6.95
N LEU A 329 7.12 18.71 7.46
CA LEU A 329 7.18 17.26 7.22
C LEU A 329 6.98 16.97 5.74
N ARG A 330 5.90 17.54 5.18
CA ARG A 330 5.56 17.43 3.77
C ARG A 330 6.63 18.02 2.85
N GLN A 331 7.13 19.21 3.17
CA GLN A 331 8.16 19.87 2.36
C GLN A 331 9.43 19.02 2.30
N THR A 332 9.89 18.49 3.43
CA THR A 332 11.04 17.59 3.49
C THR A 332 10.77 16.29 2.73
N GLY A 333 9.60 15.68 2.91
CA GLY A 333 9.26 14.43 2.23
C GLY A 333 9.22 14.56 0.71
N LEU A 334 8.61 15.62 0.19
CA LEU A 334 8.57 15.91 -1.25
C LEU A 334 9.96 16.25 -1.80
N ALA A 335 10.76 17.05 -1.09
CA ALA A 335 12.11 17.39 -1.52
C ALA A 335 13.03 16.16 -1.57
N HIS A 336 12.96 15.30 -0.56
CA HIS A 336 13.72 14.05 -0.54
C HIS A 336 13.25 13.06 -1.62
N LEU A 337 11.95 13.04 -1.93
CA LEU A 337 11.42 12.18 -3.01
C LEU A 337 11.97 12.66 -4.36
N ASP A 338 11.96 13.96 -4.60
CA ASP A 338 12.53 14.61 -5.79
C ASP A 338 14.03 14.29 -5.95
N GLU A 339 14.79 14.42 -4.87
CA GLU A 339 16.22 14.12 -4.84
C GLU A 339 16.48 12.63 -5.12
N LEU A 340 15.73 11.73 -4.48
CA LEU A 340 15.88 10.28 -4.67
C LEU A 340 15.60 9.87 -6.12
N LEU A 341 14.49 10.35 -6.68
CA LEU A 341 14.07 10.04 -8.04
C LEU A 341 15.03 10.62 -9.07
N GLY A 342 15.43 11.89 -8.92
CA GLY A 342 16.41 12.52 -9.81
C GLY A 342 17.76 11.81 -9.82
N ARG A 343 18.19 11.30 -8.67
CA ARG A 343 19.41 10.49 -8.56
C ARG A 343 19.30 9.16 -9.31
N PHE A 344 18.16 8.47 -9.23
CA PHE A 344 17.94 7.24 -9.99
C PHE A 344 17.87 7.51 -11.50
N GLU A 345 17.23 8.59 -11.92
CA GLU A 345 17.19 9.00 -13.32
C GLU A 345 18.59 9.28 -13.90
N GLU A 346 19.48 9.90 -13.11
CA GLU A 346 20.87 10.18 -13.51
C GLU A 346 21.79 8.94 -13.47
N GLU A 347 21.78 8.17 -12.36
CA GLU A 347 22.73 7.08 -12.13
C GLU A 347 22.24 5.73 -12.71
N HIS A 348 20.94 5.57 -12.91
CA HIS A 348 20.28 4.34 -13.34
C HIS A 348 19.16 4.60 -14.37
N PRO A 349 19.48 5.16 -15.56
CA PRO A 349 18.50 5.55 -16.57
C PRO A 349 17.69 4.37 -17.16
N ASP A 350 18.08 3.13 -16.85
CA ASP A 350 17.38 1.89 -17.21
C ASP A 350 16.36 1.43 -16.16
N VAL A 351 16.23 2.13 -15.03
CA VAL A 351 15.31 1.77 -13.94
C VAL A 351 13.85 1.87 -14.38
N VAL A 352 13.02 0.91 -13.97
CA VAL A 352 11.57 0.93 -14.21
C VAL A 352 10.81 1.07 -12.89
N TYR A 353 9.72 1.83 -12.93
CA TYR A 353 8.81 1.96 -11.79
C TYR A 353 7.62 1.03 -11.99
N LEU A 354 7.44 0.08 -11.08
CA LEU A 354 6.43 -0.96 -11.17
C LEU A 354 5.45 -0.87 -10.00
N THR A 355 4.24 -1.37 -10.22
CA THR A 355 3.28 -1.65 -9.13
C THR A 355 3.61 -2.97 -8.42
N SER A 356 3.11 -3.16 -7.21
CA SER A 356 3.21 -4.46 -6.53
C SER A 356 2.54 -5.58 -7.33
N TRP A 357 1.44 -5.27 -8.03
CA TRP A 357 0.76 -6.22 -8.92
C TRP A 357 1.62 -6.67 -10.09
N GLU A 358 2.34 -5.74 -10.75
CA GLU A 358 3.27 -6.10 -11.82
C GLU A 358 4.41 -6.99 -11.31
N VAL A 359 5.03 -6.63 -10.19
CA VAL A 359 6.12 -7.42 -9.62
C VAL A 359 5.66 -8.83 -9.25
N ALA A 360 4.49 -9.00 -8.66
CA ALA A 360 3.95 -10.31 -8.35
C ALA A 360 3.77 -11.20 -9.60
N GLN A 361 3.24 -10.64 -10.69
CA GLN A 361 3.08 -11.35 -11.96
C GLN A 361 4.43 -11.71 -12.60
N LEU A 362 5.39 -10.77 -12.60
CA LEU A 362 6.74 -10.96 -13.12
C LEU A 362 7.50 -12.04 -12.34
N CYS A 363 7.45 -12.02 -11.01
CA CYS A 363 8.03 -13.08 -10.20
C CYS A 363 7.42 -14.46 -10.47
N ARG A 364 6.10 -14.51 -10.74
CA ARG A 364 5.38 -15.77 -10.98
C ARG A 364 5.64 -16.35 -12.37
N SER A 365 5.67 -15.51 -13.40
CA SER A 365 5.57 -15.94 -14.80
C SER A 365 6.59 -15.31 -15.74
N GLY A 366 7.32 -14.31 -15.28
CA GLY A 366 8.20 -13.49 -16.10
C GLY A 366 7.47 -12.47 -16.99
N THR A 367 6.14 -12.45 -16.95
CA THR A 367 5.29 -11.47 -17.65
C THR A 367 4.36 -10.73 -16.70
N SER A 368 3.93 -9.53 -17.07
CA SER A 368 2.86 -8.81 -16.36
C SER A 368 1.91 -8.11 -17.31
N ALA A 369 0.68 -7.91 -16.83
CA ALA A 369 -0.29 -7.01 -17.42
C ALA A 369 -0.88 -6.10 -16.35
N ALA A 370 -0.84 -4.79 -16.57
CA ALA A 370 -1.45 -3.80 -15.68
C ALA A 370 -2.10 -2.69 -16.48
N ARG A 371 -3.20 -2.14 -15.95
CA ARG A 371 -3.96 -1.08 -16.61
C ARG A 371 -3.75 0.25 -15.92
N PHE A 372 -3.35 1.25 -16.69
CA PHE A 372 -3.18 2.63 -16.25
C PHE A 372 -4.08 3.53 -17.11
N GLY A 373 -5.18 3.99 -16.52
CA GLY A 373 -6.22 4.72 -17.25
C GLY A 373 -6.80 3.90 -18.41
N ALA A 374 -6.57 4.37 -19.65
CA ALA A 374 -7.02 3.70 -20.87
C ALA A 374 -5.98 2.72 -21.44
N THR A 375 -4.74 2.75 -20.96
CA THR A 375 -3.62 1.99 -21.53
C THR A 375 -3.36 0.74 -20.71
N TRP A 376 -3.14 -0.38 -21.41
CA TRP A 376 -2.63 -1.63 -20.85
C TRP A 376 -1.14 -1.74 -21.10
N ILE A 377 -0.40 -2.09 -20.05
CA ILE A 377 1.04 -2.27 -20.10
C ILE A 377 1.32 -3.75 -19.99
N LEU A 378 1.93 -4.29 -21.04
CA LEU A 378 2.34 -5.68 -21.09
C LEU A 378 3.85 -5.73 -21.00
N ARG A 379 4.39 -6.57 -20.11
CA ARG A 379 5.82 -6.74 -19.94
C ARG A 379 6.20 -8.20 -20.06
N ASN A 380 7.34 -8.47 -20.68
CA ASN A 380 8.00 -9.77 -20.65
C ASN A 380 9.49 -9.56 -20.36
N TYR A 381 9.90 -9.93 -19.15
CA TYR A 381 11.28 -9.82 -18.68
C TYR A 381 12.03 -11.17 -18.69
N THR A 382 11.49 -12.15 -19.40
CA THR A 382 12.22 -13.37 -19.74
C THR A 382 13.10 -13.14 -20.98
N ASP A 383 13.99 -14.08 -21.27
CA ASP A 383 14.87 -14.05 -22.44
C ASP A 383 14.19 -14.58 -23.72
N GLN A 384 12.97 -15.11 -23.62
CA GLN A 384 12.23 -15.73 -24.72
C GLN A 384 10.81 -15.15 -24.85
N PRO A 385 10.20 -15.22 -26.04
CA PRO A 385 8.79 -14.91 -26.18
C PRO A 385 7.91 -15.80 -25.27
N GLN A 386 6.96 -15.19 -24.56
CA GLN A 386 6.05 -15.89 -23.64
C GLN A 386 4.64 -15.95 -24.20
N ALA A 387 4.00 -17.10 -24.00
CA ALA A 387 2.61 -17.32 -24.35
C ALA A 387 1.70 -16.57 -23.37
N VAL A 388 0.98 -15.56 -23.85
CA VAL A 388 -0.03 -14.81 -23.10
C VAL A 388 -1.41 -15.09 -23.68
N ALA A 389 -2.37 -15.46 -22.83
CA ALA A 389 -3.74 -15.76 -23.26
C ALA A 389 -4.54 -14.46 -23.39
N ALA A 390 -5.12 -14.19 -24.57
CA ALA A 390 -6.06 -13.08 -24.71
C ALA A 390 -7.32 -13.33 -23.88
N GLY A 391 -7.71 -12.35 -23.06
CA GLY A 391 -8.93 -12.40 -22.25
C GLY A 391 -8.86 -13.26 -20.97
N ALA A 392 -7.74 -13.92 -20.64
CA ALA A 392 -7.59 -14.65 -19.38
C ALA A 392 -7.30 -13.72 -18.18
N THR A 393 -6.66 -12.57 -18.44
CA THR A 393 -6.70 -11.40 -17.57
C THR A 393 -7.91 -10.58 -17.97
N THR A 394 -8.93 -10.54 -17.11
CA THR A 394 -10.20 -9.86 -17.36
C THR A 394 -9.97 -8.44 -17.87
N GLY A 395 -10.30 -8.19 -19.15
CA GLY A 395 -10.31 -6.85 -19.74
C GLY A 395 -9.06 -6.42 -20.52
N VAL A 396 -8.06 -7.28 -20.73
CA VAL A 396 -6.95 -6.98 -21.66
C VAL A 396 -7.44 -7.11 -23.11
N PRO A 397 -7.38 -6.04 -23.94
CA PRO A 397 -7.73 -6.13 -25.36
C PRO A 397 -6.73 -7.03 -26.10
N ALA A 398 -7.19 -7.75 -27.12
CA ALA A 398 -6.29 -8.47 -28.02
C ALA A 398 -5.46 -7.45 -28.84
N VAL A 399 -4.15 -7.65 -28.93
CA VAL A 399 -3.21 -6.71 -29.55
C VAL A 399 -2.27 -7.47 -30.47
N ASP A 400 -2.02 -6.92 -31.64
CA ASP A 400 -0.92 -7.35 -32.48
C ASP A 400 0.38 -6.82 -31.89
N LEU A 401 1.08 -7.68 -31.16
CA LEU A 401 2.34 -7.36 -30.47
C LEU A 401 3.50 -7.05 -31.44
N ARG A 402 3.31 -7.21 -32.76
CA ARG A 402 4.27 -6.76 -33.78
C ARG A 402 4.08 -5.30 -34.21
N THR A 403 2.86 -4.79 -34.07
CA THR A 403 2.46 -3.48 -34.64
C THR A 403 1.83 -2.53 -33.62
N GLY A 404 1.51 -3.01 -32.42
CA GLY A 404 0.78 -2.26 -31.40
C GLY A 404 -0.69 -2.00 -31.76
N ALA A 405 -1.20 -2.60 -32.85
CA ALA A 405 -2.57 -2.39 -33.30
C ALA A 405 -3.56 -3.26 -32.52
N ARG A 406 -4.74 -2.72 -32.24
CA ARG A 406 -5.87 -3.48 -31.66
C ARG A 406 -6.31 -4.59 -32.62
N ILE A 407 -6.49 -5.79 -32.10
CA ILE A 407 -7.14 -6.92 -32.78
C ILE A 407 -8.61 -6.95 -32.34
N ASP A 408 -9.52 -7.24 -33.26
CA ASP A 408 -10.95 -7.37 -32.97
C ASP A 408 -11.14 -8.47 -31.90
N PRO A 409 -11.83 -8.21 -30.78
CA PRO A 409 -12.08 -9.23 -29.75
C PRO A 409 -12.89 -10.45 -30.23
N ASN A 410 -13.45 -10.41 -31.45
CA ASN A 410 -14.09 -11.57 -32.10
C ASN A 410 -13.14 -12.38 -33.00
N GLU A 411 -11.91 -11.93 -33.26
CA GLU A 411 -10.86 -12.76 -33.88
C GLU A 411 -10.20 -13.63 -32.80
N GLU A 412 -10.58 -14.91 -32.80
CA GLU A 412 -10.07 -16.04 -32.01
C GLU A 412 -9.45 -15.72 -30.63
N ALA A 413 -10.07 -16.25 -29.57
CA ALA A 413 -9.46 -16.42 -28.26
C ALA A 413 -8.18 -17.29 -28.38
N GLY A 414 -7.07 -16.62 -28.73
CA GLY A 414 -5.79 -17.22 -29.05
C GLY A 414 -4.75 -16.92 -27.99
N THR A 415 -3.73 -17.78 -27.95
CA THR A 415 -2.49 -17.55 -27.21
C THR A 415 -1.56 -16.74 -28.11
N TYR A 416 -1.15 -15.56 -27.65
CA TYR A 416 -0.21 -14.68 -28.35
C TYR A 416 1.19 -14.87 -27.78
N LEU A 417 2.23 -14.71 -28.60
CA LEU A 417 3.62 -14.71 -28.13
C LEU A 417 4.04 -13.26 -27.86
N LEU A 418 4.17 -12.90 -26.59
CA LEU A 418 4.72 -11.62 -26.13
C LEU A 418 6.25 -11.70 -26.19
N PRO A 419 6.93 -11.00 -27.11
CA PRO A 419 8.39 -11.00 -27.14
C PRO A 419 8.95 -10.28 -25.89
N PRO A 420 10.22 -10.52 -25.51
CA PRO A 420 10.85 -9.77 -24.42
C PRO A 420 10.74 -8.25 -24.64
N GLY A 421 10.43 -7.50 -23.58
CA GLY A 421 10.28 -6.04 -23.61
C GLY A 421 9.03 -5.51 -22.92
N ASP A 422 8.83 -4.21 -23.05
CA ASP A 422 7.70 -3.44 -22.52
C ASP A 422 6.83 -2.92 -23.67
N TYR A 423 5.50 -3.05 -23.53
CA TYR A 423 4.56 -2.74 -24.59
C TYR A 423 3.37 -1.95 -24.07
N ASP A 424 3.09 -0.83 -24.74
CA ASP A 424 1.94 0.01 -24.49
C ASP A 424 0.82 -0.34 -25.44
N VAL A 425 -0.34 -0.66 -24.87
CA VAL A 425 -1.52 -1.11 -25.59
C VAL A 425 -2.67 -0.17 -25.27
N SER A 426 -3.09 0.62 -26.26
CA SER A 426 -4.19 1.58 -26.09
C SER A 426 -5.51 1.11 -26.66
#